data_AF-A0A950CYA5-F1
#
_entry.id   AF-A0A950CYA5-F1
#
_cell.length_a   1.000
_cell.length_b   1.000
_cell.length_c   1.000
_cell.angle_alpha   90.00
_cell.angle_beta   90.00
_cell.angle_gamma   90.00
#
_symmetry.space_group_name_H-M   'P 1'
#
loop_
_entity.id
_entity.type
_entity.pdbx_description
1 polymer ?
#
loop_
_entity_poly.entity_id
_entity_poly.type
_entity_poly.pdbx_seq_one_letter_code
_entity_poly.pdbx_strand_id
1 'polypeptide(L)'
;MSSTRRQWLSTCVAMAAWSDVLANPRFETLDTESAAEIEAIAAQIIPSTGGPGAKEAGVIYFIDRALSTFAAEDREGYRTGLAAVQQKRKELFPNSTTIASLTDAQQIELVRSIENSSFFALLRTHTVLGFLSKPSYGGNRGKIGWRQIGFEDRMAWEPPFGYYDAEVSREQARERTREGKK
;
A
#
# COMPACT_ATOMS: atom_id res chain seq x y z
N MET A 1 2.83 45.25 -17.97
CA MET A 1 2.80 43.82 -18.40
C MET A 1 1.45 43.24 -18.00
N SER A 2 0.46 43.20 -18.89
CA SER A 2 -0.87 42.70 -18.56
C SER A 2 -0.95 41.19 -18.81
N SER A 3 -0.90 40.39 -17.75
CA SER A 3 -1.20 38.96 -17.83
C SER A 3 -2.72 38.78 -18.01
N THR A 4 -3.14 38.28 -19.16
CA THR A 4 -4.56 38.18 -19.56
C THR A 4 -5.22 36.96 -18.90
N ARG A 5 -6.54 37.01 -18.63
CA ARG A 5 -7.35 35.91 -18.06
C ARG A 5 -7.12 34.53 -18.70
N ARG A 6 -6.79 34.47 -20.00
CA ARG A 6 -6.45 33.22 -20.70
C ARG A 6 -5.17 32.58 -20.17
N GLN A 7 -4.18 33.38 -19.79
CA GLN A 7 -2.90 32.91 -19.26
C GLN A 7 -3.10 32.29 -17.87
N TRP A 8 -3.94 32.89 -17.02
CA TRP A 8 -4.33 32.31 -15.73
C TRP A 8 -5.09 30.98 -15.88
N LEU A 9 -6.07 30.91 -16.79
CA LEU A 9 -6.85 29.70 -17.02
C LEU A 9 -5.98 28.56 -17.61
N SER A 10 -5.08 28.86 -18.55
CA SER A 10 -4.14 27.85 -19.09
C SER A 10 -3.19 27.30 -18.03
N THR A 11 -2.73 28.14 -17.08
CA THR A 11 -1.90 27.68 -15.96
C THR A 11 -2.68 26.82 -14.96
N CYS A 12 -3.95 27.14 -14.68
CA CYS A 12 -4.81 26.30 -13.85
C CYS A 12 -5.16 24.95 -14.50
N VAL A 13 -5.45 24.92 -15.81
CA VAL A 13 -5.74 23.66 -16.53
C VAL A 13 -4.48 22.79 -16.65
N ALA A 14 -3.30 23.37 -16.87
CA ALA A 14 -2.04 22.63 -16.88
C ALA A 14 -1.72 22.01 -15.51
N MET A 15 -2.00 22.71 -14.40
CA MET A 15 -1.88 22.14 -13.04
C MET A 15 -2.91 21.05 -12.76
N ALA A 16 -4.15 21.19 -13.24
CA ALA A 16 -5.18 20.15 -13.09
C ALA A 16 -4.81 18.87 -13.87
N ALA A 17 -4.31 19.03 -15.11
CA ALA A 17 -3.94 17.91 -15.99
C ALA A 17 -2.60 17.24 -15.61
N TRP A 18 -1.71 17.88 -14.84
CA TRP A 18 -0.52 17.22 -14.30
C TRP A 18 -0.87 16.16 -13.26
N SER A 19 -1.93 16.39 -12.49
CA SER A 19 -2.49 15.37 -11.59
C SER A 19 -2.95 14.15 -12.40
N ASP A 20 -3.68 14.35 -13.51
CA ASP A 20 -4.25 13.27 -14.31
C ASP A 20 -3.19 12.46 -15.09
N VAL A 21 -2.14 13.11 -15.61
CA VAL A 21 -1.05 12.42 -16.33
C VAL A 21 -0.16 11.59 -15.38
N LEU A 22 -0.14 11.92 -14.08
CA LEU A 22 0.51 11.11 -13.04
C LEU A 22 -0.47 10.16 -12.32
N ALA A 23 -1.77 10.27 -12.55
CA ALA A 23 -2.80 9.56 -11.79
C ALA A 23 -3.18 8.18 -12.34
N ASN A 24 -2.82 7.83 -13.57
CA ASN A 24 -3.14 6.50 -14.10
C ASN A 24 -1.94 5.83 -14.76
N PRO A 25 -0.95 5.35 -13.97
CA PRO A 25 0.10 4.50 -14.53
C PRO A 25 -0.57 3.26 -15.13
N ARG A 26 -0.29 2.98 -16.40
CA ARG A 26 -0.74 1.74 -17.04
C ARG A 26 -0.25 0.56 -16.21
N PHE A 27 -1.13 -0.39 -15.97
CA PHE A 27 -0.77 -1.66 -15.37
C PHE A 27 0.20 -2.42 -16.28
N GLU A 28 1.21 -3.04 -15.67
CA GLU A 28 2.25 -3.82 -16.34
C GLU A 28 1.79 -5.27 -16.58
N THR A 29 1.01 -5.84 -15.66
CA THR A 29 0.59 -7.25 -15.68
C THR A 29 -0.93 -7.41 -15.77
N LEU A 30 -1.68 -6.66 -14.97
CA LEU A 30 -3.13 -6.74 -14.89
C LEU A 30 -3.79 -5.91 -15.99
N ASP A 31 -4.93 -6.35 -16.50
CA ASP A 31 -5.81 -5.48 -17.28
C ASP A 31 -6.59 -4.55 -16.34
N THR A 32 -7.20 -3.50 -16.92
CA THR A 32 -7.88 -2.46 -16.14
C THR A 32 -9.13 -2.97 -15.42
N GLU A 33 -9.85 -3.94 -16.01
CA GLU A 33 -11.08 -4.48 -15.43
C GLU A 33 -10.74 -5.39 -14.24
N SER A 34 -9.79 -6.32 -14.43
CA SER A 34 -9.30 -7.19 -13.36
C SER A 34 -8.72 -6.39 -12.21
N ALA A 35 -7.94 -5.35 -12.51
CA ALA A 35 -7.35 -4.49 -11.49
C ALA A 35 -8.42 -3.76 -10.65
N ALA A 36 -9.49 -3.24 -11.29
CA ALA A 36 -10.58 -2.59 -10.59
C ALA A 36 -11.35 -3.55 -9.67
N GLU A 37 -11.56 -4.80 -10.09
CA GLU A 37 -12.20 -5.81 -9.26
C GLU A 37 -11.32 -6.26 -8.07
N ILE A 38 -10.02 -6.44 -8.30
CA ILE A 38 -9.06 -6.75 -7.23
C ILE A 38 -8.96 -5.59 -6.24
N GLU A 39 -8.94 -4.34 -6.73
CA GLU A 39 -8.94 -3.14 -5.88
C GLU A 39 -10.18 -3.08 -4.99
N ALA A 40 -11.37 -3.40 -5.53
CA ALA A 40 -12.60 -3.43 -4.75
C ALA A 40 -12.53 -4.43 -3.59
N ILE A 41 -11.96 -5.62 -3.82
CA ILE A 41 -11.76 -6.62 -2.76
C ILE A 41 -10.72 -6.13 -1.75
N ALA A 42 -9.58 -5.58 -2.22
CA ALA A 42 -8.53 -5.05 -1.35
C ALA A 42 -9.04 -3.90 -0.45
N ALA A 43 -9.94 -3.06 -0.96
CA ALA A 43 -10.60 -2.00 -0.22
C ALA A 43 -11.48 -2.52 0.92
N GLN A 44 -11.94 -3.77 0.89
CA GLN A 44 -12.64 -4.38 2.04
C GLN A 44 -11.68 -4.98 3.07
N ILE A 45 -10.43 -5.25 2.69
CA ILE A 45 -9.39 -5.78 3.60
C ILE A 45 -8.80 -4.66 4.45
N ILE A 46 -8.48 -3.52 3.84
CA ILE A 46 -8.09 -2.29 4.55
C ILE A 46 -9.03 -1.17 4.09
N PRO A 47 -10.18 -1.01 4.78
CA PRO A 47 -11.19 -0.04 4.40
C PRO A 47 -10.80 1.40 4.70
N SER A 48 -11.45 2.33 4.01
CA SER A 48 -11.28 3.77 4.22
C SER A 48 -12.10 4.30 5.42
N THR A 49 -12.32 3.46 6.45
CA THR A 49 -13.09 3.81 7.65
C THR A 49 -12.18 4.42 8.71
N GLY A 50 -12.38 5.71 9.02
CA GLY A 50 -11.53 6.44 9.99
C GLY A 50 -10.20 6.93 9.42
N GLY A 51 -9.97 6.78 8.11
CA GLY A 51 -8.79 7.26 7.40
C GLY A 51 -8.68 6.67 6.00
N PRO A 52 -7.65 7.04 5.22
CA PRO A 52 -7.40 6.46 3.89
C PRO A 52 -7.05 4.96 3.97
N GLY A 53 -7.65 4.14 3.11
CA GLY A 53 -7.48 2.68 3.08
C GLY A 53 -6.61 2.19 1.91
N ALA A 54 -6.76 0.91 1.55
CA ALA A 54 -5.99 0.26 0.48
C ALA A 54 -6.11 1.01 -0.86
N LYS A 55 -7.29 1.55 -1.16
CA LYS A 55 -7.56 2.32 -2.38
C LYS A 55 -6.73 3.60 -2.43
N GLU A 56 -6.81 4.45 -1.40
CA GLU A 56 -6.05 5.70 -1.37
C GLU A 56 -4.54 5.47 -1.29
N ALA A 57 -4.11 4.37 -0.66
CA ALA A 57 -2.72 3.95 -0.62
C ALA A 57 -2.22 3.41 -1.97
N GLY A 58 -3.08 3.20 -2.96
CA GLY A 58 -2.68 2.70 -4.28
C GLY A 58 -2.17 1.26 -4.24
N VAL A 59 -2.71 0.43 -3.34
CA VAL A 59 -2.27 -0.97 -3.15
C VAL A 59 -2.32 -1.77 -4.45
N ILE A 60 -3.29 -1.52 -5.32
CA ILE A 60 -3.42 -2.25 -6.59
C ILE A 60 -2.18 -2.10 -7.49
N TYR A 61 -1.52 -0.94 -7.46
CA TYR A 61 -0.29 -0.71 -8.24
C TYR A 61 0.92 -1.44 -7.65
N PHE A 62 0.95 -1.62 -6.32
CA PHE A 62 1.93 -2.52 -5.71
C PHE A 62 1.70 -3.96 -6.14
N ILE A 63 0.44 -4.43 -6.12
CA ILE A 63 0.09 -5.79 -6.51
C ILE A 63 0.51 -6.04 -7.97
N ASP A 64 0.13 -5.16 -8.89
CA ASP A 64 0.48 -5.28 -10.30
C ASP A 64 2.00 -5.36 -10.54
N ARG A 65 2.76 -4.50 -9.85
CA ARG A 65 4.23 -4.50 -9.92
C ARG A 65 4.86 -5.72 -9.24
N ALA A 66 4.28 -6.20 -8.13
CA ALA A 66 4.74 -7.43 -7.49
C ALA A 66 4.56 -8.61 -8.44
N LEU A 67 3.41 -8.70 -9.10
CA LEU A 67 3.12 -9.70 -10.13
C LEU A 67 4.04 -9.55 -11.34
N SER A 68 4.52 -8.35 -11.69
CA SER A 68 5.53 -8.18 -12.76
C SER A 68 6.95 -8.57 -12.34
N THR A 69 7.22 -8.66 -11.02
CA THR A 69 8.56 -8.86 -10.45
C THR A 69 8.66 -10.11 -9.57
N PHE A 70 8.73 -9.96 -8.25
CA PHE A 70 9.07 -11.03 -7.30
C PHE A 70 7.92 -12.01 -7.04
N ALA A 71 6.67 -11.63 -7.33
CA ALA A 71 5.49 -12.46 -7.18
C ALA A 71 4.96 -12.96 -8.55
N ALA A 72 5.82 -13.12 -9.54
CA ALA A 72 5.42 -13.56 -10.88
C ALA A 72 4.78 -14.96 -10.89
N GLU A 73 5.15 -15.82 -9.96
CA GLU A 73 4.56 -17.16 -9.77
C GLU A 73 3.11 -17.13 -9.28
N ASP A 74 2.68 -16.03 -8.65
CA ASP A 74 1.32 -15.87 -8.12
C ASP A 74 0.30 -15.45 -9.18
N ARG A 75 0.73 -15.10 -10.41
CA ARG A 75 -0.15 -14.64 -11.49
C ARG A 75 -1.29 -15.60 -11.78
N GLU A 76 -1.01 -16.89 -11.80
CA GLU A 76 -2.02 -17.91 -12.06
C GLU A 76 -3.01 -18.03 -10.89
N GLY A 77 -2.54 -17.86 -9.65
CA GLY A 77 -3.39 -17.77 -8.46
C GLY A 77 -4.34 -16.57 -8.53
N TYR A 78 -3.87 -15.42 -9.00
CA TYR A 78 -4.72 -14.25 -9.23
C TYR A 78 -5.76 -14.48 -10.33
N ARG A 79 -5.34 -15.05 -11.47
CA ARG A 79 -6.24 -15.32 -12.61
C ARG A 79 -7.37 -16.28 -12.22
N THR A 80 -7.01 -17.42 -11.64
CA THR A 80 -7.97 -18.46 -11.24
C THR A 80 -8.82 -18.02 -10.05
N GLY A 81 -8.20 -17.37 -9.08
CA GLY A 81 -8.87 -16.81 -7.90
C GLY A 81 -9.91 -15.77 -8.27
N LEU A 82 -9.54 -14.77 -9.08
CA LEU A 82 -10.48 -13.73 -9.51
C LEU A 82 -11.66 -14.32 -10.29
N ALA A 83 -11.42 -15.27 -11.20
CA ALA A 83 -12.49 -15.96 -11.92
C ALA A 83 -13.46 -16.69 -10.97
N ALA A 84 -12.96 -17.32 -9.92
CA ALA A 84 -13.79 -17.97 -8.90
C ALA A 84 -14.62 -16.96 -8.11
N VAL A 85 -14.05 -15.80 -7.75
CA VAL A 85 -14.80 -14.72 -7.08
C VAL A 85 -15.86 -14.14 -8.00
N GLN A 86 -15.55 -13.91 -9.28
CA GLN A 86 -16.51 -13.45 -10.28
C GLN A 86 -17.69 -14.42 -10.41
N GLN A 87 -17.42 -15.73 -10.38
CA GLN A 87 -18.47 -16.76 -10.39
C GLN A 87 -19.33 -16.69 -9.12
N LYS A 88 -18.72 -16.59 -7.93
CA LYS A 88 -19.44 -16.43 -6.66
C LYS A 88 -20.31 -15.18 -6.63
N ARG A 89 -19.81 -14.07 -7.18
CA ARG A 89 -20.57 -12.83 -7.33
C ARG A 89 -21.80 -13.00 -8.22
N LYS A 90 -21.72 -13.77 -9.31
CA LYS A 90 -22.90 -14.09 -10.15
C LYS A 90 -23.93 -14.94 -9.41
N GLU A 91 -23.49 -15.85 -8.56
CA GLU A 91 -24.37 -16.69 -7.73
C GLU A 91 -25.11 -15.89 -6.65
N LEU A 92 -24.40 -15.01 -5.95
CA LEU A 92 -24.97 -14.19 -4.86
C LEU A 92 -25.76 -12.98 -5.39
N PHE A 93 -25.26 -12.36 -6.47
CA PHE A 93 -25.76 -11.09 -7.00
C PHE A 93 -25.96 -11.18 -8.52
N PRO A 94 -26.98 -11.92 -9.02
CA PRO A 94 -27.16 -12.20 -10.45
C PRO A 94 -27.39 -10.95 -11.31
N ASN A 95 -27.88 -9.86 -10.71
CA ASN A 95 -28.10 -8.58 -11.40
C ASN A 95 -26.85 -7.67 -11.45
N SER A 96 -25.72 -8.12 -10.91
CA SER A 96 -24.48 -7.31 -10.83
C SER A 96 -23.59 -7.48 -12.06
N THR A 97 -22.95 -6.40 -12.51
CA THR A 97 -22.08 -6.41 -13.70
C THR A 97 -20.62 -6.69 -13.36
N THR A 98 -20.10 -6.08 -12.30
CA THR A 98 -18.72 -6.26 -11.82
C THR A 98 -18.68 -6.28 -10.30
N ILE A 99 -17.58 -6.78 -9.72
CA ILE A 99 -17.37 -6.73 -8.27
C ILE A 99 -17.30 -5.28 -7.79
N ALA A 100 -16.63 -4.40 -8.56
CA ALA A 100 -16.50 -2.98 -8.24
C ALA A 100 -17.84 -2.20 -8.24
N SER A 101 -18.86 -2.70 -8.95
CA SER A 101 -20.20 -2.10 -8.98
C SER A 101 -21.10 -2.51 -7.80
N LEU A 102 -20.70 -3.48 -6.99
CA LEU A 102 -21.46 -3.91 -5.82
C LEU A 102 -21.45 -2.81 -4.76
N THR A 103 -22.54 -2.72 -3.99
CA THR A 103 -22.58 -1.89 -2.78
C THR A 103 -21.58 -2.39 -1.75
N ASP A 104 -21.11 -1.54 -0.83
CA ASP A 104 -20.14 -1.94 0.20
C ASP A 104 -20.62 -3.17 1.01
N ALA A 105 -21.91 -3.21 1.36
CA ALA A 105 -22.49 -4.36 2.06
C ALA A 105 -22.39 -5.66 1.25
N GLN A 106 -22.65 -5.60 -0.06
CA GLN A 106 -22.53 -6.74 -0.96
C GLN A 106 -21.08 -7.15 -1.20
N GLN A 107 -20.15 -6.18 -1.29
CA GLN A 107 -18.72 -6.48 -1.36
C GLN A 107 -18.24 -7.19 -0.10
N ILE A 108 -18.64 -6.73 1.08
CA ILE A 108 -18.32 -7.39 2.36
C ILE A 108 -18.87 -8.81 2.38
N GLU A 109 -20.13 -9.01 1.96
CA GLU A 109 -20.74 -10.34 1.88
C GLU A 109 -20.00 -11.27 0.93
N LEU A 110 -19.64 -10.79 -0.27
CA LEU A 110 -18.83 -11.53 -1.22
C LEU A 110 -17.48 -11.92 -0.65
N VAL A 111 -16.77 -10.96 -0.01
CA VAL A 111 -15.45 -11.18 0.58
C VAL A 111 -15.51 -12.22 1.71
N ARG A 112 -16.53 -12.16 2.58
CA ARG A 112 -16.77 -13.19 3.60
C ARG A 112 -16.97 -14.57 2.99
N SER A 113 -17.67 -14.67 1.85
CA SER A 113 -17.91 -15.95 1.19
C SER A 113 -16.63 -16.63 0.67
N ILE A 114 -15.53 -15.89 0.50
CA ILE A 114 -14.25 -16.38 -0.03
C ILE A 114 -13.10 -16.31 0.98
N GLU A 115 -13.37 -15.94 2.25
CA GLU A 115 -12.33 -15.63 3.24
C GLU A 115 -11.38 -16.79 3.55
N ASN A 116 -11.84 -18.04 3.34
CA ASN A 116 -11.06 -19.25 3.54
C ASN A 116 -10.35 -19.75 2.26
N SER A 117 -10.44 -19.01 1.16
CA SER A 117 -9.78 -19.37 -0.10
C SER A 117 -8.29 -19.01 -0.09
N SER A 118 -7.49 -19.77 -0.84
CA SER A 118 -6.08 -19.46 -1.07
C SER A 118 -5.90 -18.10 -1.75
N PHE A 119 -6.78 -17.75 -2.68
CA PHE A 119 -6.79 -16.44 -3.34
C PHE A 119 -6.97 -15.29 -2.35
N PHE A 120 -7.92 -15.40 -1.41
CA PHE A 120 -8.12 -14.36 -0.40
C PHE A 120 -6.90 -14.22 0.52
N ALA A 121 -6.31 -15.35 0.96
CA ALA A 121 -5.10 -15.33 1.78
C ALA A 121 -3.92 -14.64 1.07
N LEU A 122 -3.73 -14.93 -0.22
CA LEU A 122 -2.72 -14.32 -1.08
C LEU A 122 -2.98 -12.81 -1.24
N LEU A 123 -4.20 -12.42 -1.65
CA LEU A 123 -4.58 -11.03 -1.85
C LEU A 123 -4.45 -10.22 -0.55
N ARG A 124 -4.84 -10.80 0.59
CA ARG A 124 -4.66 -10.17 1.91
C ARG A 124 -3.19 -9.91 2.20
N THR A 125 -2.33 -10.88 1.94
CA THR A 125 -0.88 -10.74 2.15
C THR A 125 -0.33 -9.60 1.30
N HIS A 126 -0.62 -9.59 -0.01
CA HIS A 126 -0.17 -8.50 -0.89
C HIS A 126 -0.80 -7.15 -0.55
N THR A 127 -2.03 -7.13 -0.02
CA THR A 127 -2.69 -5.88 0.41
C THR A 127 -1.94 -5.26 1.58
N VAL A 128 -1.60 -6.06 2.60
CA VAL A 128 -0.84 -5.58 3.76
C VAL A 128 0.57 -5.15 3.35
N LEU A 129 1.24 -5.92 2.49
CA LEU A 129 2.55 -5.54 1.95
C LEU A 129 2.46 -4.23 1.16
N GLY A 130 1.51 -4.10 0.26
CA GLY A 130 1.33 -2.87 -0.52
C GLY A 130 0.98 -1.66 0.33
N PHE A 131 0.27 -1.85 1.44
CA PHE A 131 -0.12 -0.77 2.33
C PHE A 131 1.03 -0.29 3.24
N LEU A 132 1.92 -1.20 3.67
CA LEU A 132 2.96 -0.91 4.67
C LEU A 132 4.38 -0.85 4.10
N SER A 133 4.60 -1.23 2.84
CA SER A 133 5.93 -1.17 2.21
C SER A 133 6.35 0.26 1.84
N LYS A 134 7.61 0.45 1.42
CA LYS A 134 8.09 1.75 0.94
C LYS A 134 7.23 2.24 -0.25
N PRO A 135 6.87 3.54 -0.31
CA PRO A 135 6.07 4.08 -1.41
C PRO A 135 6.68 3.87 -2.80
N SER A 136 8.01 3.74 -2.88
CA SER A 136 8.74 3.48 -4.14
C SER A 136 8.37 2.15 -4.82
N TYR A 137 7.75 1.21 -4.09
CA TYR A 137 7.27 -0.05 -4.65
C TYR A 137 5.88 0.05 -5.30
N GLY A 138 5.25 1.23 -5.32
CA GLY A 138 4.00 1.49 -6.04
C GLY A 138 2.76 1.56 -5.14
N GLY A 139 2.83 0.98 -3.94
CA GLY A 139 1.79 1.10 -2.90
C GLY A 139 2.12 2.19 -1.88
N ASN A 140 1.45 2.14 -0.72
CA ASN A 140 1.64 3.06 0.40
C ASN A 140 1.80 4.53 -0.04
N ARG A 141 0.96 4.96 -0.99
CA ARG A 141 1.12 6.27 -1.64
C ARG A 141 1.10 7.37 -0.59
N GLY A 142 2.06 8.27 -0.72
CA GLY A 142 2.23 9.35 0.26
C GLY A 142 2.48 8.86 1.68
N LYS A 143 2.99 7.64 1.90
CA LYS A 143 3.26 7.07 3.25
C LYS A 143 1.99 6.95 4.13
N ILE A 144 0.84 6.70 3.52
CA ILE A 144 -0.45 6.55 4.22
C ILE A 144 -0.39 5.50 5.33
N GLY A 145 0.04 4.28 5.01
CA GLY A 145 0.08 3.18 5.96
C GLY A 145 1.06 3.45 7.09
N TRP A 146 2.22 4.05 6.79
CA TRP A 146 3.19 4.46 7.80
C TRP A 146 2.63 5.47 8.78
N ARG A 147 1.93 6.51 8.29
CA ARG A 147 1.28 7.49 9.17
C ARG A 147 0.22 6.84 10.06
N GLN A 148 -0.56 5.88 9.56
CA GLN A 148 -1.58 5.21 10.36
C GLN A 148 -1.00 4.40 11.51
N ILE A 149 0.15 3.75 11.30
CA ILE A 149 0.81 2.97 12.36
C ILE A 149 1.78 3.82 13.21
N GLY A 150 1.87 5.13 12.97
CA GLY A 150 2.82 6.02 13.64
C GLY A 150 4.28 5.76 13.29
N PHE A 151 4.56 5.12 12.14
CA PHE A 151 5.92 4.88 11.67
C PHE A 151 6.50 6.16 11.07
N GLU A 152 7.61 6.60 11.65
CA GLU A 152 8.38 7.72 11.15
C GLU A 152 9.62 7.22 10.40
N ASP A 153 9.74 7.63 9.14
CA ASP A 153 10.87 7.32 8.26
C ASP A 153 12.10 8.16 8.63
N ARG A 154 12.58 7.99 9.86
CA ARG A 154 13.83 8.60 10.34
C ARG A 154 15.00 7.78 9.81
N MET A 155 15.58 8.23 8.69
CA MET A 155 16.78 7.63 8.08
C MET A 155 18.02 7.65 9.00
N ALA A 156 17.97 8.40 10.09
CA ALA A 156 18.98 8.42 11.14
C ALA A 156 18.29 8.20 12.49
N TRP A 157 18.47 7.02 13.05
CA TRP A 157 18.38 6.86 14.50
C TRP A 157 19.71 7.38 15.04
N GLU A 158 19.73 8.60 15.57
CA GLU A 158 20.91 9.07 16.30
C GLU A 158 21.13 8.12 17.48
N PRO A 159 22.25 7.39 17.50
CA PRO A 159 22.48 6.47 18.58
C PRO A 159 22.77 7.23 19.87
N PRO A 160 22.51 6.55 20.99
CA PRO A 160 23.56 6.45 21.99
C PRO A 160 24.05 4.99 21.99
N PHE A 161 24.43 4.47 20.82
CA PHE A 161 25.23 3.25 20.73
C PHE A 161 26.57 3.58 21.39
N GLY A 162 26.92 2.82 22.43
CA GLY A 162 28.05 3.12 23.31
C GLY A 162 27.71 3.86 24.60
N TYR A 163 26.45 4.21 24.90
CA TYR A 163 26.10 4.72 26.25
C TYR A 163 26.37 3.67 27.32
N TYR A 164 26.01 2.41 27.03
CA TYR A 164 26.30 1.28 27.92
C TYR A 164 27.81 0.99 28.02
N ASP A 165 28.56 1.14 26.92
CA ASP A 165 30.02 0.90 26.90
C ASP A 165 30.82 2.08 27.51
N ALA A 166 30.25 3.28 27.53
CA ALA A 166 30.87 4.47 28.10
C ALA A 166 30.95 4.40 29.62
N GLU A 167 29.99 3.77 30.30
CA GLU A 167 30.04 3.57 31.74
C GLU A 167 31.17 2.60 32.13
N VAL A 168 31.28 1.48 31.43
CA VAL A 168 32.36 0.49 31.62
C VAL A 168 33.74 1.12 31.38
N SER A 169 33.88 1.91 30.32
CA SER A 169 35.12 2.61 30.00
C SER A 169 35.52 3.64 31.08
N ARG A 170 34.54 4.34 31.66
CA ARG A 170 34.73 5.32 32.74
C ARG A 170 35.12 4.63 34.06
N GLU A 171 34.54 3.48 34.35
CA GLU A 171 34.84 2.69 35.54
C GLU A 171 36.28 2.14 35.50
N GLN A 172 36.68 1.52 34.39
CA GLN A 172 38.04 1.03 34.18
C GLN A 172 39.09 2.15 34.27
N ALA A 173 38.77 3.36 33.80
CA ALA A 173 39.66 4.52 33.93
C ALA A 173 39.83 4.97 35.40
N ARG A 174 38.77 4.90 36.20
CA ARG A 174 38.81 5.23 37.64
C ARG A 174 39.64 4.22 38.43
N GLU A 175 39.55 2.93 38.10
CA GLU A 175 40.32 1.86 38.74
C GLU A 175 41.82 1.98 38.46
N ARG A 176 42.22 2.17 37.18
CA ARG A 176 43.62 2.41 36.81
C ARG A 176 44.25 3.60 37.54
N THR A 177 43.46 4.65 37.77
CA THR A 177 43.90 5.85 38.49
C THR A 177 44.08 5.59 40.00
N ARG A 178 43.35 4.63 40.59
CA ARG A 178 43.49 4.24 41.99
C ARG A 178 44.69 3.32 42.23
N GLU A 179 45.00 2.44 41.28
CA GLU A 179 46.13 1.51 41.39
C GLU A 179 47.49 2.19 41.15
N GLY A 180 47.59 3.15 40.23
CA GLY A 180 48.82 3.91 39.98
C GLY A 180 49.21 4.91 41.06
N LYS A 181 48.49 4.97 42.18
CA LYS A 181 48.70 5.90 43.30
C LYS A 181 49.16 5.20 44.60
N LYS A 182 49.46 3.90 44.55
CA LYS A 182 50.06 3.11 45.63
C LYS A 182 51.57 2.98 45.46
#